data_AF-A0A7V4FZI0-F1
#
_entry.id   AF-A0A7V4FZI0-F1
#
_cell.length_a   1.000
_cell.length_b   1.000
_cell.length_c   1.000
_cell.angle_alpha   90.00
_cell.angle_beta   90.00
_cell.angle_gamma   90.00
#
_symmetry.space_group_name_H-M   'P 1'
#
loop_
_entity.id
_entity.type
_entity.pdbx_description
1 polymer ?
#
loop_
_entity_poly.entity_id
_entity_poly.type
_entity_poly.pdbx_seq_one_letter_code
_entity_poly.pdbx_strand_id
1 'polypeptide(L)'
;MISSSGISATPIDPAQPNAYIDAVIAAGAVPDCAMKVARKVDGGYLTSYKPAVSCGCYFETVATKSTPAHCKPCTDNSQCDPGTTCQTGYCE
;
A
#
# COMPACT_ATOMS: atom_id res chain seq x y z
N MET A 1 -2.31 28.99 -14.96
CA MET A 1 -2.69 27.83 -15.79
C MET A 1 -2.31 26.57 -15.01
N ILE A 2 -3.14 26.17 -14.05
CA ILE A 2 -2.95 24.91 -13.33
C ILE A 2 -3.56 23.82 -14.21
N SER A 3 -2.70 23.10 -14.90
CA SER A 3 -3.09 22.06 -15.84
C SER A 3 -3.62 20.86 -15.07
N SER A 4 -4.95 20.72 -15.07
CA SER A 4 -5.65 19.50 -14.67
C SER A 4 -5.34 18.40 -15.67
N SER A 5 -4.24 17.67 -15.44
CA SER A 5 -3.94 16.43 -16.14
C SER A 5 -4.41 15.26 -15.29
N GLY A 6 -5.56 14.70 -15.68
CA GLY A 6 -5.95 13.30 -15.49
C GLY A 6 -5.68 12.67 -14.13
N ILE A 7 -6.73 12.62 -13.30
CA ILE A 7 -6.83 11.67 -12.19
C ILE A 7 -6.86 10.26 -12.81
N SER A 8 -5.68 9.71 -13.09
CA SER A 8 -5.48 8.29 -13.30
C SER A 8 -5.57 7.63 -11.94
N ALA A 9 -6.36 6.58 -11.82
CA ALA A 9 -6.67 5.86 -10.59
C ALA A 9 -5.48 5.05 -10.02
N THR A 10 -4.27 5.61 -10.03
CA THR A 10 -3.07 5.02 -9.46
C THR A 10 -2.54 5.95 -8.38
N PRO A 11 -2.63 5.59 -7.08
CA PRO A 11 -2.06 6.37 -5.98
C PRO A 11 -0.52 6.43 -5.95
N ILE A 12 0.13 6.04 -7.05
CA ILE A 12 1.53 5.64 -7.10
C ILE A 12 2.15 6.35 -8.31
N ASP A 13 2.95 7.39 -8.06
CA ASP A 13 3.85 7.95 -9.08
C ASP A 13 4.84 6.84 -9.47
N PRO A 14 4.92 6.41 -10.75
CA PRO A 14 5.87 5.38 -11.16
C PRO A 14 7.33 5.79 -10.93
N ALA A 15 7.64 7.09 -10.84
CA ALA A 15 8.96 7.57 -10.48
C ALA A 15 9.25 7.45 -8.97
N GLN A 16 8.21 7.45 -8.13
CA GLN A 16 8.32 7.36 -6.68
C GLN A 16 7.22 6.45 -6.11
N PRO A 17 7.32 5.13 -6.31
CA PRO A 17 6.22 4.22 -6.03
C PRO A 17 5.81 4.14 -4.55
N ASN A 18 6.69 4.61 -3.65
CA ASN A 18 6.46 4.55 -2.21
C ASN A 18 6.20 5.92 -1.58
N ALA A 19 6.29 7.03 -2.33
CA ALA A 19 6.24 8.38 -1.74
C ALA A 19 4.91 8.70 -1.02
N TYR A 20 3.78 8.23 -1.57
CA TYR A 20 2.49 8.34 -0.88
C TYR A 20 2.49 7.58 0.45
N ILE A 21 3.01 6.36 0.45
CA ILE A 21 3.06 5.49 1.63
C ILE A 21 3.93 6.14 2.72
N ASP A 22 5.12 6.59 2.33
CA ASP A 22 6.06 7.26 3.24
C ASP A 22 5.45 8.53 3.85
N ALA A 23 4.75 9.34 3.05
CA ALA A 23 4.11 10.56 3.54
C ALA A 23 3.00 10.26 4.56
N VAL A 24 2.19 9.22 4.34
CA VAL A 24 1.12 8.82 5.26
C VAL A 24 1.69 8.23 6.55
N ILE A 25 2.75 7.42 6.45
CA ILE A 25 3.47 6.87 7.61
C ILE A 25 4.09 8.01 8.44
N ALA A 26 4.72 8.99 7.78
CA ALA A 26 5.31 10.16 8.45
C ALA A 26 4.25 11.01 9.18
N ALA A 27 3.01 11.03 8.68
CA ALA A 27 1.87 11.65 9.36
C ALA A 27 1.30 10.81 10.53
N GLY A 28 1.86 9.61 10.79
CA GLY A 28 1.41 8.71 11.85
C GLY A 28 0.14 7.94 11.52
N ALA A 29 -0.22 7.83 10.23
CA ALA A 29 -1.43 7.16 9.77
C ALA A 29 -1.12 5.87 9.00
N VAL A 30 -2.15 5.07 8.76
CA VAL A 30 -2.09 3.86 7.92
C VAL A 30 -2.56 4.24 6.52
N PRO A 31 -1.77 4.00 5.46
CA PRO A 31 -2.20 4.25 4.08
C PRO A 31 -3.32 3.29 3.67
N ASP A 32 -4.19 3.74 2.76
CA ASP A 32 -5.35 2.95 2.31
C ASP A 32 -4.93 1.57 1.77
N CYS A 33 -3.77 1.49 1.09
CA CYS A 33 -3.23 0.25 0.55
C CYS A 33 -2.74 -0.75 1.62
N ALA A 34 -2.55 -0.32 2.86
CA ALA A 34 -2.22 -1.19 4.00
C ALA A 34 -3.43 -1.47 4.90
N MET A 35 -4.57 -0.78 4.69
CA MET A 35 -5.76 -1.00 5.49
C MET A 35 -6.37 -2.38 5.26
N LYS A 36 -6.85 -3.00 6.33
CA LYS A 36 -7.58 -4.29 6.31
C LYS A 36 -9.05 -4.16 6.66
N VAL A 37 -9.46 -3.00 7.19
CA VAL A 37 -10.83 -2.71 7.61
C VAL A 37 -11.25 -1.32 7.16
N ALA A 38 -12.54 -1.13 6.97
CA ALA A 38 -13.15 0.16 6.68
C ALA A 38 -14.42 0.36 7.50
N ARG A 39 -14.86 1.60 7.63
CA ARG A 39 -16.17 1.98 8.19
C ARG A 39 -16.81 3.03 7.30
N LYS A 40 -18.14 3.02 7.18
CA LYS A 40 -18.87 4.02 6.37
C LYS A 40 -19.08 5.33 7.11
N VAL A 41 -19.18 5.28 8.42
CA VAL A 41 -19.41 6.43 9.30
C VAL A 41 -18.53 6.30 10.54
N ASP A 42 -18.19 7.42 11.13
CA ASP A 42 -17.44 7.44 12.38
C ASP A 42 -18.20 6.77 13.51
N GLY A 43 -17.52 5.91 14.27
CA GLY A 43 -18.14 5.09 15.31
C GLY A 43 -19.00 3.91 14.80
N GLY A 44 -19.14 3.73 13.49
CA GLY A 44 -19.88 2.60 12.91
C GLY A 44 -19.11 1.28 12.96
N TYR A 45 -19.79 0.20 12.58
CA TYR A 45 -19.19 -1.14 12.50
C TYR A 45 -18.04 -1.20 11.48
N LEU A 46 -17.00 -1.94 11.85
CA LEU A 46 -15.89 -2.26 10.95
C LEU A 46 -16.31 -3.38 9.99
N THR A 47 -15.95 -3.23 8.73
CA THR A 47 -16.10 -4.26 7.69
C THR A 47 -14.74 -4.56 7.08
N SER A 48 -14.52 -5.80 6.66
CA SER A 48 -13.31 -6.18 5.93
C SER A 48 -13.14 -5.29 4.69
N TYR A 49 -11.92 -4.80 4.50
CA TYR A 49 -11.55 -3.97 3.36
C TYR A 49 -10.42 -4.66 2.59
N LYS A 50 -10.59 -4.73 1.27
CA LYS A 50 -9.55 -5.21 0.35
C LYS A 50 -9.15 -4.03 -0.53
N PRO A 51 -7.92 -3.50 -0.40
CA PRO A 51 -7.44 -2.45 -1.27
C PRO A 51 -7.27 -2.99 -2.70
N ALA A 52 -7.34 -2.09 -3.69
CA ALA A 52 -7.09 -2.44 -5.08
C ALA A 52 -5.62 -2.81 -5.34
N VAL A 53 -4.71 -2.17 -4.60
CA VAL A 53 -3.27 -2.45 -4.59
C VAL A 53 -2.84 -2.59 -3.14
N SER A 54 -2.19 -3.70 -2.80
CA SER A 54 -1.64 -3.95 -1.46
C SER A 54 -0.29 -3.24 -1.29
N CYS A 55 -0.04 -2.70 -0.10
CA CYS A 55 1.27 -2.17 0.32
C CYS A 55 1.59 -2.51 1.79
N GLY A 56 0.96 -3.57 2.31
CA GLY A 56 0.97 -3.89 3.74
C GLY A 56 2.37 -4.24 4.23
N CYS A 57 3.10 -5.05 3.46
CA CYS A 57 4.46 -5.44 3.79
C CYS A 57 5.42 -4.26 3.79
N TYR A 58 5.34 -3.38 2.79
CA TYR A 58 6.15 -2.16 2.79
C TYR A 58 5.83 -1.25 3.97
N PHE A 59 4.53 -1.04 4.25
CA PHE A 59 4.08 -0.30 5.42
C PHE A 59 4.64 -0.89 6.72
N GLU A 60 4.51 -2.20 6.94
CA GLU A 60 5.00 -2.84 8.17
C GLU A 60 6.51 -2.69 8.32
N THR A 61 7.28 -2.90 7.25
CA THR A 61 8.74 -2.69 7.27
C THR A 61 9.12 -1.27 7.63
N VAL A 62 8.46 -0.25 7.05
CA VAL A 62 8.81 1.15 7.31
C VAL A 62 8.30 1.62 8.68
N ALA A 63 7.06 1.30 9.03
CA ALA A 63 6.41 1.76 10.26
C ALA A 63 6.99 1.07 11.50
N THR A 64 7.30 -0.23 11.42
CA THR A 64 7.80 -1.01 12.57
C THR A 64 9.31 -1.22 12.57
N LYS A 65 10.00 -0.87 11.47
CA LYS A 65 11.42 -1.19 11.22
C LYS A 65 11.72 -2.69 11.30
N SER A 66 10.72 -3.52 11.04
CA SER A 66 10.80 -4.98 11.03
C SER A 66 10.04 -5.53 9.84
N THR A 67 10.63 -6.49 9.14
CA THR A 67 9.97 -7.18 8.02
C THR A 67 9.35 -8.48 8.54
N PRO A 68 8.02 -8.63 8.52
CA PRO A 68 7.36 -9.87 8.91
C PRO A 68 7.84 -11.06 8.06
N ALA A 69 7.87 -12.26 8.64
CA ALA A 69 8.34 -13.46 7.93
C ALA A 69 7.52 -13.82 6.67
N HIS A 70 6.26 -13.37 6.60
CA HIS A 70 5.40 -13.58 5.43
C HIS A 70 5.64 -12.57 4.30
N CYS A 71 6.37 -11.48 4.57
CA CYS A 71 6.68 -10.45 3.58
C CYS A 71 7.91 -10.83 2.77
N LYS A 72 7.66 -11.53 1.66
CA LYS A 72 8.70 -11.94 0.71
C LYS A 72 9.12 -10.75 -0.15
N PRO A 73 10.40 -10.34 -0.13
CA PRO A 73 10.87 -9.25 -0.98
C PRO A 73 10.92 -9.67 -2.46
N CYS A 74 10.72 -8.70 -3.35
CA CYS A 74 10.78 -8.91 -4.80
C CYS A 74 11.21 -7.64 -5.53
N THR A 75 11.69 -7.83 -6.76
CA THR A 75 11.96 -6.80 -7.77
C THR A 75 11.07 -6.96 -8.99
N ASP A 76 10.47 -8.15 -9.19
CA ASP A 76 9.54 -8.44 -10.27
C ASP A 76 8.57 -9.59 -9.93
N ASN A 77 7.52 -9.74 -10.76
CA ASN A 77 6.44 -10.70 -10.53
C ASN A 77 6.87 -12.18 -10.61
N SER A 78 7.99 -12.51 -11.26
CA SER A 78 8.43 -13.92 -11.40
C SER A 78 8.92 -14.51 -10.08
N GLN A 79 9.26 -13.67 -9.11
CA GLN A 79 9.72 -14.06 -7.79
C GLN A 79 8.56 -14.35 -6.83
N CYS A 80 7.34 -14.02 -7.23
CA CYS A 80 6.16 -14.12 -6.38
C CYS A 80 5.38 -15.41 -6.63
N ASP A 81 4.79 -15.95 -5.58
CA ASP A 81 3.98 -17.15 -5.65
C ASP A 81 2.65 -16.86 -6.40
N PRO A 82 2.05 -17.87 -7.07
CA PRO A 82 0.82 -17.67 -7.81
C PRO A 82 -0.27 -17.03 -6.96
N GLY A 83 -0.87 -15.95 -7.46
CA GLY A 83 -1.89 -15.18 -6.75
C GLY A 83 -1.38 -13.94 -6.03
N THR A 84 -0.08 -13.65 -6.09
CA THR A 84 0.53 -12.39 -5.62
C THR A 84 1.27 -11.70 -6.75
N THR A 85 1.49 -10.39 -6.61
CA THR A 85 2.28 -9.58 -7.54
C THR A 85 3.35 -8.82 -6.77
N CYS A 86 4.44 -8.47 -7.45
CA CYS A 86 5.48 -7.65 -6.85
C CYS A 86 5.01 -6.20 -6.79
N GLN A 87 4.71 -5.73 -5.58
CA GLN A 87 4.22 -4.38 -5.28
C GLN A 87 5.08 -3.77 -4.20
N THR A 88 5.57 -2.54 -4.41
CA THR A 88 6.32 -1.78 -3.39
C THR A 88 7.55 -2.51 -2.82
N GLY A 89 8.11 -3.47 -3.57
CA GLY A 89 9.26 -4.28 -3.16
C GLY A 89 8.92 -5.61 -2.46
N TYR A 90 7.64 -5.98 -2.36
CA TYR A 90 7.17 -7.20 -1.72
C TYR A 90 6.12 -7.95 -2.56
N CYS A 91 6.04 -9.27 -2.39
CA CYS A 91 4.99 -10.08 -3.00
C CYS A 91 3.69 -9.96 -2.19
N GLU A 92 2.66 -9.36 -2.78
CA GLU A 92 1.37 -9.06 -2.13
C GLU A 92 0.15 -9.27 -3.04
#